data_AF-A0A969PFX6-F1
#
_entry.id   AF-A0A969PFX6-F1
#
_cell.length_a   1.000
_cell.length_b   1.000
_cell.length_c   1.000
_cell.angle_alpha   90.00
_cell.angle_beta   90.00
_cell.angle_gamma   90.00
#
_symmetry.space_group_name_H-M   'P 1'
#
loop_
_entity.id
_entity.type
_entity.pdbx_description
1 polymer ?
#
loop_
_entity_poly.entity_id
_entity_poly.type
_entity_poly.pdbx_seq_one_letter_code
_entity_poly.pdbx_strand_id
1 'polypeptide(L)'
;MVIPIPLFLSYFVFLDSSKLKFARFLSNACLIALITAAICSLKSTLIPACVLLFISSYIFYIFQAQNYRKEAIYEFLVASILTISFLLPWAIAMYQSSGTLLYPLLGRGYHGSVYGTYLLPSNELNFSKAIAILFYTITRVDFIALILLGVASFASLPKNISDRGVIPSAFISSGLGIILILLAIGNHEDVRVVYPFPFVYPALIFLLINCTQLENIDNQKRVSALKSLLIAMLVAGILLGGSDALGYSNYKRFSNFVGNIRVGLSDMPLFSEQEVDRYAKMQQAIPESETVLTRLENPFLMNFKRNLIFITDMPGGASLPPGMPSFKGGETLADYLTSKSIRYVAYSYASEANFPKRKQLWLLKSHIHPWDRTVGKHTLDFQDNLKELGNTRKRIYDDGDIFVLDLLSHQN
;
A
#
# COMPACT_ATOMS: atom_id res chain seq x y z
N MET A 1 -3.45 -7.36 -1.52
CA MET A 1 -2.19 -7.39 -2.30
C MET A 1 -2.20 -8.36 -3.47
N VAL A 2 -3.11 -9.36 -3.51
CA VAL A 2 -3.10 -10.35 -4.59
C VAL A 2 -3.62 -9.77 -5.92
N ILE A 3 -4.67 -8.94 -5.91
CA ILE A 3 -5.32 -8.40 -7.13
C ILE A 3 -4.38 -7.62 -8.09
N PRO A 4 -3.43 -6.79 -7.62
CA PRO A 4 -2.45 -6.15 -8.49
C PRO A 4 -1.60 -7.11 -9.34
N ILE A 5 -1.31 -8.30 -8.84
CA ILE A 5 -0.42 -9.28 -9.50
C ILE A 5 -0.98 -9.75 -10.86
N PRO A 6 -2.21 -10.30 -10.94
CA PRO A 6 -2.80 -10.69 -12.21
C PRO A 6 -3.04 -9.47 -13.10
N LEU A 7 -3.24 -8.26 -12.57
CA LEU A 7 -3.38 -7.06 -13.42
C LEU A 7 -2.07 -6.66 -14.09
N PHE A 8 -0.96 -6.61 -13.34
CA PHE A 8 0.36 -6.36 -13.95
C PHE A 8 0.74 -7.46 -14.94
N LEU A 9 0.50 -8.73 -14.59
CA LEU A 9 0.76 -9.85 -15.50
C LEU A 9 -0.09 -9.76 -16.77
N SER A 10 -1.39 -9.48 -16.63
CA SER A 10 -2.31 -9.28 -17.77
C SER A 10 -1.86 -8.09 -18.60
N TYR A 11 -1.34 -7.03 -17.98
CA TYR A 11 -0.85 -5.86 -18.70
C TYR A 11 0.38 -6.21 -19.55
N PHE A 12 1.36 -6.93 -19.00
CA PHE A 12 2.50 -7.41 -19.77
C PHE A 12 2.09 -8.31 -20.94
N VAL A 13 1.25 -9.32 -20.67
CA VAL A 13 0.75 -10.24 -21.70
C VAL A 13 -0.06 -9.52 -22.76
N PHE A 14 -0.89 -8.55 -22.37
CA PHE A 14 -1.71 -7.78 -23.29
C PHE A 14 -0.84 -6.92 -24.21
N LEU A 15 0.14 -6.18 -23.65
CA LEU A 15 1.06 -5.35 -24.44
C LEU A 15 1.91 -6.19 -25.41
N ASP A 16 2.21 -7.44 -25.07
CA ASP A 16 3.00 -8.34 -25.90
C ASP A 16 2.17 -9.06 -26.98
N SER A 17 0.84 -8.99 -26.87
CA SER A 17 -0.07 -9.70 -27.77
C SER A 17 0.00 -9.17 -29.20
N SER A 18 0.16 -10.11 -30.16
CA SER A 18 0.04 -9.82 -31.59
C SER A 18 -1.34 -9.30 -31.99
N LYS A 19 -2.38 -9.52 -31.17
CA LYS A 19 -3.75 -9.01 -31.41
C LYS A 19 -3.83 -7.48 -31.37
N LEU A 20 -2.91 -6.81 -30.65
CA LEU A 20 -2.82 -5.34 -30.67
C LEU A 20 -2.45 -4.80 -32.06
N LYS A 21 -1.77 -5.60 -32.90
CA LYS A 21 -1.32 -5.19 -34.24
C LYS A 21 -2.47 -5.06 -35.25
N PHE A 22 -3.60 -5.73 -35.00
CA PHE A 22 -4.73 -5.81 -35.95
C PHE A 22 -5.98 -5.05 -35.49
N ALA A 23 -5.99 -4.54 -34.26
CA ALA A 23 -7.11 -3.78 -33.71
C ALA A 23 -7.05 -2.28 -34.08
N ARG A 24 -8.21 -1.60 -34.06
CA ARG A 24 -8.28 -0.13 -34.24
C ARG A 24 -7.62 0.57 -33.06
N PHE A 25 -6.80 1.59 -33.32
CA PHE A 25 -6.03 2.31 -32.30
C PHE A 25 -6.88 2.77 -31.09
N LEU A 26 -8.12 3.20 -31.31
CA LEU A 26 -9.01 3.64 -30.22
C LEU A 26 -9.36 2.51 -29.24
N SER A 27 -9.55 1.28 -29.75
CA SER A 27 -9.81 0.11 -28.90
C SER A 27 -8.60 -0.25 -28.05
N ASN A 28 -7.41 -0.19 -28.65
CA ASN A 28 -6.15 -0.42 -27.93
C ASN A 28 -5.95 0.62 -26.83
N ALA A 29 -6.12 1.90 -27.17
CA ALA A 29 -6.02 3.00 -26.22
C ALA A 29 -6.97 2.82 -25.03
N CYS A 30 -8.23 2.43 -25.30
CA CYS A 30 -9.23 2.20 -24.26
C CYS A 30 -8.85 1.05 -23.33
N LEU A 31 -8.40 -0.09 -23.86
CA LEU A 31 -8.02 -1.26 -23.05
C LEU A 31 -6.77 -0.98 -22.21
N ILE A 32 -5.76 -0.34 -22.80
CA ILE A 32 -4.53 0.07 -22.09
C ILE A 32 -4.86 1.06 -20.98
N ALA A 33 -5.70 2.06 -21.28
CA ALA A 33 -6.14 3.05 -20.30
C ALA A 33 -6.93 2.42 -19.14
N LEU A 34 -7.82 1.47 -19.44
CA LEU A 34 -8.61 0.78 -18.44
C LEU A 34 -7.73 -0.03 -17.48
N ILE A 35 -6.77 -0.80 -18.01
CA ILE A 35 -5.84 -1.59 -17.18
C ILE A 35 -4.92 -0.67 -16.36
N THR A 36 -4.42 0.41 -16.97
CA THR A 36 -3.56 1.39 -16.29
C THR A 36 -4.31 2.08 -15.14
N ALA A 37 -5.54 2.55 -15.38
CA ALA A 37 -6.37 3.16 -14.36
C ALA A 37 -6.73 2.16 -13.25
N ALA A 38 -7.06 0.91 -13.61
CA ALA A 38 -7.34 -0.15 -12.64
C ALA A 38 -6.15 -0.37 -11.69
N ILE A 39 -4.94 -0.55 -12.23
CA ILE A 39 -3.72 -0.73 -11.41
C ILE A 39 -3.47 0.48 -10.51
N CYS A 40 -3.56 1.70 -11.06
CA CYS A 40 -3.33 2.94 -10.32
C CYS A 40 -4.35 3.15 -9.19
N SER A 41 -5.62 2.79 -9.41
CA SER A 41 -6.71 2.95 -8.42
C SER A 41 -6.65 1.96 -7.26
N LEU A 42 -5.96 0.82 -7.41
CA LEU A 42 -5.84 -0.17 -6.33
C LEU A 42 -4.96 0.32 -5.18
N LYS A 43 -3.88 1.02 -5.49
CA LYS A 43 -2.99 1.61 -4.49
C LYS A 43 -2.06 2.63 -5.12
N SER A 44 -1.93 3.81 -4.50
CA SER A 44 -1.05 4.88 -4.99
C SER A 44 0.43 4.48 -5.09
N THR A 45 0.89 3.52 -4.29
CA THR A 45 2.25 2.96 -4.38
C THR A 45 2.52 2.18 -5.67
N LEU A 46 1.50 1.85 -6.47
CA LEU A 46 1.66 1.16 -7.74
C LEU A 46 1.80 2.12 -8.93
N ILE A 47 1.41 3.39 -8.74
CA ILE A 47 1.40 4.41 -9.79
C ILE A 47 2.80 4.58 -10.41
N PRO A 48 3.91 4.71 -9.65
CA PRO A 48 5.22 4.91 -10.26
C PRO A 48 5.62 3.79 -11.24
N ALA A 49 5.48 2.52 -10.82
CA ALA A 49 5.78 1.38 -11.69
C ALA A 49 4.83 1.31 -12.88
N CYS A 50 3.52 1.49 -12.67
CA CYS A 50 2.53 1.43 -13.75
C CYS A 50 2.75 2.53 -14.80
N VAL A 51 3.07 3.76 -14.37
CA VAL A 51 3.39 4.88 -15.27
C VAL A 51 4.69 4.62 -16.02
N LEU A 52 5.72 4.08 -15.36
CA LEU A 52 6.97 3.69 -16.03
C LEU A 52 6.73 2.61 -17.10
N LEU A 53 5.89 1.61 -16.83
CA LEU A 53 5.48 0.60 -17.80
C LEU A 53 4.75 1.23 -18.99
N PHE A 54 3.72 2.04 -18.72
CA PHE A 54 2.93 2.73 -19.74
C PHE A 54 3.81 3.60 -20.63
N ILE A 55 4.61 4.50 -20.05
CA ILE A 55 5.46 5.43 -20.78
C ILE A 55 6.54 4.69 -21.58
N SER A 56 7.27 3.78 -20.95
CA SER A 56 8.35 3.05 -21.64
C SER A 56 7.80 2.22 -22.81
N SER A 57 6.63 1.60 -22.65
CA SER A 57 6.03 0.79 -23.71
C SER A 57 5.63 1.63 -24.92
N TYR A 58 5.04 2.82 -24.71
CA TYR A 58 4.74 3.73 -25.81
C TYR A 58 5.99 4.35 -26.43
N ILE A 59 7.05 4.62 -25.65
CA ILE A 59 8.33 5.06 -26.18
C ILE A 59 8.86 4.03 -27.19
N PHE A 60 8.93 2.76 -26.80
CA PHE A 60 9.37 1.70 -27.72
C PHE A 60 8.44 1.55 -28.92
N TYR A 61 7.12 1.64 -28.70
CA TYR A 61 6.13 1.57 -29.79
C TYR A 61 6.32 2.66 -30.83
N ILE A 62 6.48 3.91 -30.40
CA ILE A 62 6.65 5.07 -31.28
C ILE A 62 7.97 4.99 -32.05
N PHE A 63 9.04 4.49 -31.43
CA PHE A 63 10.35 4.35 -32.10
C PHE A 63 10.38 3.20 -33.11
N GLN A 64 9.65 2.11 -32.87
CA GLN A 64 9.61 0.96 -33.77
C GLN A 64 8.56 1.12 -34.89
N ALA A 65 7.49 1.88 -34.67
CA ALA A 65 6.42 2.11 -35.63
C ALA A 65 6.81 3.10 -36.75
N GLN A 66 7.83 2.76 -37.56
CA GLN A 66 8.34 3.61 -38.66
C GLN A 66 7.22 4.18 -39.55
N ASN A 67 6.34 3.30 -40.07
CA ASN A 67 5.27 3.69 -41.00
C ASN A 67 3.96 4.14 -40.31
N TYR A 68 3.81 3.91 -39.00
CA TYR A 68 2.57 4.16 -38.23
C TYR A 68 2.81 5.04 -36.99
N ARG A 69 3.85 5.87 -37.03
CA ARG A 69 4.30 6.65 -35.88
C ARG A 69 3.24 7.64 -35.40
N LYS A 70 2.48 8.22 -36.32
CA LYS A 70 1.41 9.18 -36.01
C LYS A 70 0.29 8.50 -35.24
N GLU A 71 -0.13 7.33 -35.69
CA GLU A 71 -1.14 6.50 -35.05
C GLU A 71 -0.69 6.09 -33.64
N ALA A 72 0.58 5.70 -33.47
CA ALA A 72 1.14 5.38 -32.16
C ALA A 72 1.11 6.59 -31.19
N ILE A 73 1.41 7.80 -31.68
CA ILE A 73 1.31 9.04 -30.89
C ILE A 73 -0.15 9.34 -30.54
N TYR A 74 -1.09 9.23 -31.49
CA TYR A 74 -2.50 9.43 -31.20
C TYR A 74 -3.03 8.41 -30.20
N GLU A 75 -2.64 7.15 -30.33
CA GLU A 75 -3.01 6.11 -29.37
C GLU A 75 -2.50 6.45 -27.96
N PHE A 76 -1.24 6.88 -27.83
CA PHE A 76 -0.67 7.33 -26.55
C PHE A 76 -1.46 8.49 -25.93
N LEU A 77 -1.77 9.51 -26.72
CA LEU A 77 -2.52 10.68 -26.24
C LEU A 77 -3.93 10.29 -25.78
N VAL A 78 -4.64 9.51 -26.60
CA VAL A 78 -5.98 9.03 -26.27
C VAL A 78 -5.94 8.13 -25.03
N ALA A 79 -4.99 7.20 -24.94
CA ALA A 79 -4.83 6.33 -23.77
C ALA A 79 -4.53 7.14 -22.51
N SER A 80 -3.72 8.20 -22.60
CA SER A 80 -3.41 9.09 -21.48
C SER A 80 -4.66 9.84 -21.00
N ILE A 81 -5.42 10.43 -21.92
CA ILE A 81 -6.68 11.15 -21.61
C ILE A 81 -7.70 10.18 -20.99
N LEU A 82 -7.87 9.00 -21.57
CA LEU A 82 -8.78 7.97 -21.05
C LEU A 82 -8.34 7.48 -19.67
N THR A 83 -7.04 7.31 -19.43
CA THR A 83 -6.50 6.90 -18.12
C THR A 83 -6.85 7.92 -17.05
N ILE A 84 -6.63 9.22 -17.33
CA ILE A 84 -7.00 10.30 -16.42
C ILE A 84 -8.50 10.33 -16.18
N SER A 85 -9.30 10.18 -17.26
CA SER A 85 -10.76 10.18 -17.18
C SER A 85 -11.29 9.02 -16.32
N PHE A 86 -10.72 7.81 -16.47
CA PHE A 86 -11.08 6.65 -15.66
C PHE A 86 -10.59 6.73 -14.21
N LEU A 87 -9.50 7.47 -13.94
CA LEU A 87 -9.03 7.73 -12.59
C LEU A 87 -9.81 8.84 -11.88
N LEU A 88 -10.55 9.67 -12.62
CA LEU A 88 -11.24 10.83 -12.06
C LEU A 88 -12.22 10.49 -10.92
N PRO A 89 -13.08 9.44 -11.00
CA PRO A 89 -13.95 9.07 -9.89
C PRO A 89 -13.18 8.73 -8.61
N TRP A 90 -12.08 7.98 -8.74
CA TRP A 90 -11.22 7.66 -7.60
C TRP A 90 -10.48 8.89 -7.08
N ALA A 91 -10.02 9.79 -7.96
CA ALA A 91 -9.39 11.04 -7.56
C ALA A 91 -10.36 11.93 -6.77
N ILE A 92 -11.62 12.05 -7.21
CA ILE A 92 -12.67 12.79 -6.49
C ILE A 92 -12.92 12.17 -5.11
N ALA A 93 -13.03 10.84 -5.02
CA ALA A 93 -13.19 10.14 -3.74
C ALA A 93 -11.98 10.37 -2.79
N MET A 94 -10.77 10.46 -3.35
CA MET A 94 -9.55 10.81 -2.60
C MET A 94 -9.57 12.27 -2.14
N TYR A 95 -10.08 13.20 -2.95
CA TYR A 95 -10.24 14.59 -2.52
C TYR A 95 -11.22 14.72 -1.36
N GLN A 96 -12.36 14.02 -1.42
CA GLN A 96 -13.35 14.03 -0.35
C GLN A 96 -12.83 13.41 0.95
N SER A 97 -12.09 12.29 0.86
CA SER A 97 -11.59 11.58 2.05
C SER A 97 -10.30 12.16 2.61
N SER A 98 -9.41 12.65 1.76
CA SER A 98 -8.03 13.03 2.13
C SER A 98 -7.72 14.51 1.89
N GLY A 99 -8.63 15.29 1.30
CA GLY A 99 -8.42 16.72 1.02
C GLY A 99 -7.51 17.01 -0.17
N THR A 100 -7.17 16.01 -1.00
CA THR A 100 -6.35 16.19 -2.21
C THR A 100 -6.63 15.12 -3.26
N LEU A 101 -6.53 15.49 -4.53
CA LEU A 101 -6.60 14.54 -5.64
C LEU A 101 -5.36 13.62 -5.61
N LEU A 102 -5.52 12.34 -5.95
CA LEU A 102 -4.44 11.35 -6.09
C LEU A 102 -3.42 11.36 -4.92
N TYR A 103 -3.89 11.41 -3.68
CA TYR A 103 -3.03 11.36 -2.50
C TYR A 103 -2.05 10.16 -2.53
N PRO A 104 -0.75 10.35 -2.24
CA PRO A 104 -0.08 11.59 -1.83
C PRO A 104 0.63 12.36 -2.96
N LEU A 105 0.36 12.04 -4.25
CA LEU A 105 1.15 12.54 -5.38
C LEU A 105 0.91 14.02 -5.71
N LEU A 106 -0.36 14.46 -5.75
CA LEU A 106 -0.68 15.87 -6.07
C LEU A 106 -0.79 16.75 -4.81
N GLY A 107 -0.61 16.16 -3.64
CA GLY A 107 -0.73 16.85 -2.37
C GLY A 107 -0.74 15.87 -1.22
N ARG A 108 -0.44 16.37 -0.02
CA ARG A 108 -0.45 15.58 1.21
C ARG A 108 -1.78 15.66 1.96
N GLY A 109 -2.67 16.55 1.56
CA GLY A 109 -4.03 16.61 2.08
C GLY A 109 -4.07 16.69 3.61
N TYR A 110 -4.83 15.80 4.24
CA TYR A 110 -4.99 15.68 5.70
C TYR A 110 -3.87 14.91 6.42
N HIS A 111 -2.83 14.48 5.71
CA HIS A 111 -1.74 13.74 6.33
C HIS A 111 -0.98 14.59 7.36
N GLY A 112 -0.67 14.03 8.53
CA GLY A 112 -0.07 14.74 9.67
C GLY A 112 1.20 15.54 9.36
N SER A 113 1.94 15.15 8.31
CA SER A 113 3.17 15.85 7.91
C SER A 113 2.95 17.24 7.35
N VAL A 114 1.72 17.63 6.98
CA VAL A 114 1.41 19.04 6.64
C VAL A 114 1.31 19.94 7.87
N TYR A 115 1.12 19.36 9.07
CA TYR A 115 0.95 20.08 10.32
C TYR A 115 2.23 20.11 11.18
N GLY A 116 3.32 19.53 10.68
CA GLY A 116 4.65 19.61 11.30
C GLY A 116 4.93 18.64 12.44
N THR A 117 3.92 17.92 12.94
CA THR A 117 4.08 16.99 14.07
C THR A 117 4.35 15.55 13.64
N TYR A 118 4.07 15.19 12.38
CA TYR A 118 4.19 13.83 11.87
C TYR A 118 5.32 13.73 10.81
N LEU A 119 6.31 12.85 11.05
CA LEU A 119 7.42 12.66 10.12
C LEU A 119 7.03 11.74 8.96
N LEU A 120 7.53 12.03 7.76
CA LEU A 120 7.43 11.09 6.64
C LEU A 120 8.43 9.94 6.80
N PRO A 121 8.16 8.78 6.19
CA PRO A 121 9.11 7.65 6.18
C PRO A 121 10.50 8.05 5.66
N SER A 122 10.55 8.90 4.64
CA SER A 122 11.78 9.39 4.04
C SER A 122 12.42 10.59 4.75
N ASN A 123 11.89 11.07 5.90
CA ASN A 123 12.41 12.28 6.54
C ASN A 123 13.88 12.18 6.96
N GLU A 124 14.33 10.99 7.33
CA GLU A 124 15.73 10.77 7.73
C GLU A 124 16.59 10.21 6.60
N LEU A 125 16.09 10.22 5.36
CA LEU A 125 16.83 9.76 4.20
C LEU A 125 17.90 10.79 3.85
N ASN A 126 19.16 10.41 4.00
CA ASN A 126 20.30 11.18 3.54
C ASN A 126 21.00 10.44 2.38
N PHE A 127 21.98 11.09 1.75
CA PHE A 127 22.70 10.51 0.62
C PHE A 127 23.32 9.14 0.95
N SER A 128 23.96 9.00 2.12
CA SER A 128 24.56 7.73 2.55
C SER A 128 23.52 6.62 2.70
N LYS A 129 22.38 6.91 3.32
CA LYS A 129 21.27 5.96 3.42
C LYS A 129 20.67 5.63 2.06
N ALA A 130 20.51 6.60 1.16
CA ALA A 130 20.03 6.35 -0.20
C ALA A 130 20.97 5.40 -0.96
N ILE A 131 22.29 5.62 -0.87
CA ILE A 131 23.29 4.72 -1.43
C ILE A 131 23.21 3.32 -0.78
N ALA A 132 23.06 3.24 0.55
CA ALA A 132 22.88 1.96 1.25
C ALA A 132 21.62 1.23 0.78
N ILE A 133 20.52 1.95 0.52
CA ILE A 133 19.29 1.38 -0.04
C ILE A 133 19.53 0.82 -1.44
N LEU A 134 20.28 1.55 -2.29
CA LEU A 134 20.64 1.06 -3.62
C LEU A 134 21.50 -0.21 -3.53
N PHE A 135 22.55 -0.20 -2.69
CA PHE A 135 23.39 -1.37 -2.46
C PHE A 135 22.59 -2.57 -1.94
N TYR A 136 21.69 -2.34 -0.99
CA TYR A 136 20.78 -3.37 -0.51
C TYR A 136 19.89 -3.89 -1.64
N THR A 137 19.33 -3.00 -2.46
CA THR A 137 18.43 -3.37 -3.56
C THR A 137 19.16 -4.25 -4.58
N ILE A 138 20.39 -3.90 -4.98
CA ILE A 138 21.15 -4.67 -5.97
C ILE A 138 21.60 -6.04 -5.46
N THR A 139 21.70 -6.23 -4.14
CA THR A 139 22.05 -7.54 -3.54
C THR A 139 20.83 -8.41 -3.27
N ARG A 140 19.61 -7.89 -3.45
CA ARG A 140 18.38 -8.68 -3.29
C ARG A 140 18.23 -9.72 -4.40
N VAL A 141 17.84 -10.92 -4.02
CA VAL A 141 17.70 -12.06 -4.96
C VAL A 141 16.64 -11.79 -6.03
N ASP A 142 15.52 -11.16 -5.69
CA ASP A 142 14.47 -10.80 -6.66
C ASP A 142 14.96 -9.75 -7.67
N PHE A 143 15.81 -8.81 -7.24
CA PHE A 143 16.40 -7.81 -8.14
C PHE A 143 17.50 -8.41 -9.03
N ILE A 144 18.35 -9.28 -8.48
CA ILE A 144 19.35 -10.03 -9.25
C ILE A 144 18.64 -10.90 -10.30
N ALA A 145 17.58 -11.62 -9.92
CA ALA A 145 16.78 -12.40 -10.86
C ALA A 145 16.16 -11.51 -11.95
N LEU A 146 15.69 -10.31 -11.60
CA LEU A 146 15.15 -9.35 -12.56
C LEU A 146 16.22 -8.90 -13.57
N ILE A 147 17.45 -8.61 -13.11
CA ILE A 147 18.58 -8.26 -13.99
C ILE A 147 18.93 -9.44 -14.90
N LEU A 148 19.14 -10.62 -14.33
CA LEU A 148 19.57 -11.78 -15.09
C LEU A 148 18.53 -12.21 -16.13
N LEU A 149 17.25 -12.26 -15.75
CA LEU A 149 16.16 -12.57 -16.68
C LEU A 149 15.94 -11.45 -17.69
N GLY A 150 16.07 -10.18 -17.30
CA GLY A 150 15.96 -9.04 -18.20
C GLY A 150 17.06 -9.05 -19.27
N VAL A 151 18.32 -9.26 -18.87
CA VAL A 151 19.46 -9.37 -19.77
C VAL A 151 19.34 -10.61 -20.67
N ALA A 152 18.98 -11.77 -20.10
CA ALA A 152 18.80 -13.00 -20.88
C ALA A 152 17.66 -12.85 -21.90
N SER A 153 16.53 -12.26 -21.50
CA SER A 153 15.41 -11.98 -22.40
C SER A 153 15.84 -11.03 -23.51
N PHE A 154 16.57 -9.95 -23.18
CA PHE A 154 17.04 -8.96 -24.15
C PHE A 154 18.05 -9.54 -25.15
N ALA A 155 19.03 -10.31 -24.66
CA ALA A 155 20.03 -10.97 -25.50
C ALA A 155 19.43 -12.03 -26.44
N SER A 156 18.27 -12.58 -26.06
CA SER A 156 17.57 -13.61 -26.82
C SER A 156 16.43 -13.06 -27.68
N LEU A 157 16.25 -11.73 -27.74
CA LEU A 157 15.21 -11.12 -28.56
C LEU A 157 15.44 -11.46 -30.04
N PRO A 158 14.45 -12.07 -30.74
CA PRO A 158 14.48 -12.10 -32.18
C PRO A 158 14.51 -10.67 -32.73
N LYS A 159 15.09 -10.45 -33.91
CA LYS A 159 15.07 -9.14 -34.59
C LYS A 159 13.64 -8.58 -34.81
N ASN A 160 12.62 -9.43 -34.75
CA ASN A 160 11.20 -9.07 -34.74
C ASN A 160 10.67 -9.02 -33.29
N ILE A 161 10.98 -7.94 -32.58
CA ILE A 161 10.48 -7.67 -31.22
C ILE A 161 8.96 -7.42 -31.29
N SER A 162 8.23 -7.63 -30.18
CA SER A 162 6.90 -7.03 -30.06
C SER A 162 7.02 -5.51 -30.24
N ASP A 163 6.20 -4.92 -31.11
CA ASP A 163 6.39 -3.53 -31.57
C ASP A 163 6.44 -2.53 -30.39
N ARG A 164 5.91 -2.90 -29.23
CA ARG A 164 5.81 -2.08 -28.01
C ARG A 164 6.93 -2.26 -27.00
N GLY A 165 7.95 -3.08 -27.28
CA GLY A 165 9.11 -3.25 -26.41
C GLY A 165 8.77 -3.69 -24.97
N VAL A 166 7.88 -4.67 -24.81
CA VAL A 166 7.35 -5.04 -23.48
C VAL A 166 8.41 -5.57 -22.52
N ILE A 167 9.36 -6.36 -23.02
CA ILE A 167 10.48 -6.89 -22.22
C ILE A 167 11.30 -5.76 -21.57
N PRO A 168 11.86 -4.80 -22.33
CA PRO A 168 12.59 -3.69 -21.72
C PRO A 168 11.66 -2.79 -20.88
N SER A 169 10.39 -2.63 -21.23
CA SER A 169 9.42 -1.90 -20.39
C SER A 169 9.14 -2.54 -19.04
N ALA A 170 8.99 -3.86 -18.99
CA ALA A 170 8.82 -4.62 -17.76
C ALA A 170 10.06 -4.51 -16.87
N PHE A 171 11.25 -4.58 -17.47
CA PHE A 171 12.51 -4.38 -16.76
C PHE A 171 12.65 -2.97 -16.18
N ILE A 172 12.39 -1.93 -16.98
CA ILE A 172 12.44 -0.52 -16.54
C ILE A 172 11.42 -0.25 -15.44
N SER A 173 10.17 -0.68 -15.65
CA SER A 173 9.07 -0.53 -14.70
C SER A 173 9.42 -1.14 -13.35
N SER A 174 9.84 -2.40 -13.33
CA SER A 174 10.11 -3.11 -12.09
C SER A 174 11.43 -2.69 -11.44
N GLY A 175 12.46 -2.43 -12.23
CA GLY A 175 13.79 -2.03 -11.75
C GLY A 175 13.84 -0.61 -11.19
N LEU A 176 13.22 0.36 -11.87
CA LEU A 176 13.11 1.73 -11.33
C LEU A 176 11.99 1.84 -10.31
N GLY A 177 10.88 1.10 -10.48
CA GLY A 177 9.75 1.11 -9.56
C GLY A 177 10.15 0.66 -8.15
N ILE A 178 10.96 -0.39 -8.00
CA ILE A 178 11.45 -0.83 -6.69
C ILE A 178 12.31 0.25 -6.03
N ILE A 179 13.23 0.88 -6.78
CA ILE A 179 14.09 1.95 -6.25
C ILE A 179 13.25 3.13 -5.77
N LEU A 180 12.31 3.61 -6.59
CA LEU A 180 11.45 4.74 -6.25
C LEU A 180 10.64 4.47 -4.98
N ILE A 181 10.07 3.27 -4.85
CA ILE A 181 9.29 2.90 -3.67
C ILE A 181 10.16 2.77 -2.42
N LEU A 182 11.33 2.13 -2.52
CA LEU A 182 12.23 1.95 -1.38
C LEU A 182 12.77 3.29 -0.86
N LEU A 183 13.08 4.23 -1.75
CA LEU A 183 13.45 5.59 -1.38
C LEU A 183 12.28 6.33 -0.72
N ALA A 184 11.07 6.22 -1.27
CA ALA A 184 9.88 6.88 -0.72
C ALA A 184 9.51 6.39 0.70
N ILE A 185 9.70 5.10 0.98
CA ILE A 185 9.41 4.53 2.31
C ILE A 185 10.60 4.58 3.28
N GLY A 186 11.75 5.15 2.89
CA GLY A 186 12.94 5.16 3.75
C GLY A 186 13.53 3.78 4.06
N ASN A 187 13.25 2.77 3.22
CA ASN A 187 13.60 1.36 3.42
C ASN A 187 13.07 0.73 4.72
N HIS A 188 11.85 1.11 5.10
CA HIS A 188 11.12 0.50 6.20
C HIS A 188 10.97 -1.03 6.04
N GLU A 189 11.36 -1.79 7.06
CA GLU A 189 11.51 -3.25 6.97
C GLU A 189 10.21 -3.98 6.67
N ASP A 190 9.12 -3.65 7.35
CA ASP A 190 7.84 -4.34 7.17
C ASP A 190 7.21 -4.18 5.78
N VAL A 191 7.54 -3.10 5.06
CA VAL A 191 6.89 -2.76 3.78
C VAL A 191 7.84 -2.86 2.57
N ARG A 192 9.15 -3.03 2.77
CA ARG A 192 10.17 -3.08 1.70
C ARG A 192 10.00 -4.24 0.71
N VAL A 193 9.37 -5.33 1.13
CA VAL A 193 9.05 -6.48 0.25
C VAL A 193 7.63 -6.37 -0.28
N VAL A 194 6.71 -6.00 0.60
CA VAL A 194 5.26 -5.92 0.39
C VAL A 194 4.89 -4.97 -0.75
N TYR A 195 5.51 -3.78 -0.82
CA TYR A 195 5.12 -2.76 -1.80
C TYR A 195 5.65 -3.01 -3.22
N PRO A 196 6.90 -3.51 -3.41
CA PRO A 196 7.38 -3.88 -4.74
C PRO A 196 6.80 -5.19 -5.29
N PHE A 197 6.40 -6.11 -4.41
CA PHE A 197 5.91 -7.45 -4.77
C PHE A 197 4.87 -7.47 -5.92
N PRO A 198 3.81 -6.64 -5.89
CA PRO A 198 2.81 -6.53 -6.95
C PRO A 198 3.29 -6.34 -8.39
N PHE A 199 4.46 -5.76 -8.64
CA PHE A 199 4.94 -5.48 -10.00
C PHE A 199 6.26 -6.20 -10.31
N VAL A 200 7.11 -6.44 -9.31
CA VAL A 200 8.36 -7.19 -9.50
C VAL A 200 8.07 -8.65 -9.84
N TYR A 201 7.19 -9.32 -9.10
CA TYR A 201 6.94 -10.76 -9.29
C TYR A 201 6.23 -11.07 -10.61
N PRO A 202 5.18 -10.33 -11.03
CA PRO A 202 4.63 -10.47 -12.37
C PRO A 202 5.67 -10.25 -13.48
N ALA A 203 6.59 -9.30 -13.32
CA ALA A 203 7.66 -9.08 -14.29
C ALA A 203 8.63 -10.26 -14.35
N LEU A 204 9.03 -10.82 -13.19
CA LEU A 204 9.85 -12.03 -13.13
C LEU A 204 9.17 -13.21 -13.82
N ILE A 205 7.88 -13.45 -13.56
CA ILE A 205 7.10 -14.51 -14.20
C ILE A 205 7.03 -14.28 -15.72
N PHE A 206 6.71 -13.05 -16.14
CA PHE A 206 6.61 -12.68 -17.56
C PHE A 206 7.95 -12.88 -18.29
N LEU A 207 9.05 -12.40 -17.72
CA LEU A 207 10.40 -12.56 -18.29
C LEU A 207 10.83 -14.03 -18.32
N LEU A 208 10.47 -14.81 -17.30
CA LEU A 208 10.73 -16.24 -17.27
C LEU A 208 10.02 -16.97 -18.43
N ILE A 209 8.72 -16.70 -18.62
CA ILE A 209 7.93 -17.29 -19.72
C ILE A 209 8.54 -16.93 -21.08
N ASN A 210 8.94 -15.67 -21.27
CA ASN A 210 9.59 -15.24 -22.49
C ASN A 210 10.95 -15.93 -22.70
N CYS A 211 11.75 -16.07 -21.65
CA CYS A 211 13.01 -16.83 -21.69
C CYS A 211 12.80 -18.30 -22.07
N THR A 212 11.75 -18.96 -21.59
CA THR A 212 11.54 -20.40 -21.86
C THR A 212 11.06 -20.66 -23.29
N GLN A 213 10.15 -19.83 -23.82
CA GLN A 213 9.55 -20.00 -25.16
C GLN A 213 10.53 -19.87 -26.35
N LEU A 214 11.77 -19.42 -26.12
CA LEU A 214 12.82 -19.25 -27.13
C LEU A 214 13.51 -20.58 -27.54
N GLU A 215 12.77 -21.68 -27.68
CA GLU A 215 13.33 -23.03 -27.94
C GLU A 215 13.75 -23.30 -29.40
N ASN A 216 13.54 -22.38 -30.33
CA ASN A 216 13.68 -22.64 -31.77
C ASN A 216 14.98 -22.17 -32.43
N ILE A 217 16.09 -21.95 -31.70
CA ILE A 217 17.36 -21.50 -32.30
C ILE A 217 18.49 -22.46 -31.94
N ASP A 218 19.24 -22.89 -32.97
CA ASP A 218 20.31 -23.90 -33.14
C ASP A 218 21.39 -24.07 -32.04
N ASN A 219 21.34 -23.33 -30.93
CA ASN A 219 22.32 -23.34 -29.84
C ASN A 219 21.79 -24.07 -28.58
N GLN A 220 21.18 -25.25 -28.79
CA GLN A 220 20.40 -26.00 -27.79
C GLN A 220 21.12 -26.27 -26.46
N LYS A 221 22.42 -26.58 -26.45
CA LYS A 221 23.10 -27.04 -25.22
C LYS A 221 23.50 -25.92 -24.25
N ARG A 222 24.01 -24.78 -24.74
CA ARG A 222 24.53 -23.69 -23.89
C ARG A 222 23.39 -22.81 -23.34
N VAL A 223 22.34 -22.63 -24.12
CA VAL A 223 21.14 -21.88 -23.74
C VAL A 223 20.28 -22.66 -22.74
N SER A 224 20.19 -24.00 -22.88
CA SER A 224 19.45 -24.87 -21.96
C SER A 224 20.05 -24.88 -20.53
N ALA A 225 21.38 -24.90 -20.40
CA ALA A 225 22.04 -24.84 -19.08
C ALA A 225 21.82 -23.49 -18.38
N LEU A 226 21.88 -22.38 -19.11
CA LEU A 226 21.60 -21.05 -18.56
C LEU A 226 20.13 -20.90 -18.15
N LYS A 227 19.19 -21.41 -18.96
CA LYS A 227 17.75 -21.43 -18.63
C LYS A 227 17.47 -22.23 -17.35
N SER A 228 18.02 -23.44 -17.25
CA SER A 228 17.86 -24.31 -16.08
C SER A 228 18.45 -23.66 -14.82
N LEU A 229 19.59 -22.98 -14.96
CA LEU A 229 20.21 -22.20 -13.88
C LEU A 229 19.35 -20.99 -13.50
N LEU A 230 18.78 -20.25 -14.46
CA LEU A 230 17.91 -19.10 -14.20
C LEU A 230 16.59 -19.50 -13.53
N ILE A 231 15.98 -20.61 -13.98
CA ILE A 231 14.81 -21.22 -13.33
C ILE A 231 15.18 -21.67 -11.92
N ALA A 232 16.30 -22.38 -11.75
CA ALA A 232 16.76 -22.83 -10.45
C ALA A 232 17.08 -21.66 -9.52
N MET A 233 17.66 -20.57 -10.02
CA MET A 233 17.93 -19.34 -9.24
C MET A 233 16.66 -18.56 -8.93
N LEU A 234 15.66 -18.55 -9.80
CA LEU A 234 14.36 -17.93 -9.52
C LEU A 234 13.59 -18.76 -8.50
N VAL A 235 13.54 -20.08 -8.64
CA VAL A 235 12.91 -20.99 -7.69
C VAL A 235 13.65 -20.91 -6.35
N ALA A 236 14.98 -20.97 -6.35
CA ALA A 236 15.79 -20.74 -5.17
C ALA A 236 15.58 -19.32 -4.63
N GLY A 237 15.41 -18.30 -5.46
CA GLY A 237 15.14 -16.93 -5.02
C GLY A 237 13.75 -16.69 -4.48
N ILE A 238 12.74 -17.45 -4.92
CA ILE A 238 11.40 -17.47 -4.33
C ILE A 238 11.44 -18.22 -3.00
N LEU A 239 12.17 -19.34 -2.94
CA LEU A 239 12.34 -20.15 -1.73
C LEU A 239 13.26 -19.50 -0.67
N LEU A 240 14.31 -18.79 -1.10
CA LEU A 240 15.34 -18.15 -0.26
C LEU A 240 15.17 -16.63 -0.11
N GLY A 241 14.52 -15.95 -1.06
CA GLY A 241 14.03 -14.58 -0.87
C GLY A 241 12.78 -14.55 0.02
N GLY A 242 12.13 -15.71 0.17
CA GLY A 242 11.44 -16.11 1.38
C GLY A 242 12.38 -16.61 2.48
N SER A 243 13.57 -16.04 2.70
CA SER A 243 14.42 -16.42 3.85
C SER A 243 13.73 -16.09 5.17
N ASP A 244 12.84 -15.09 5.18
CA ASP A 244 11.88 -14.94 6.27
C ASP A 244 10.87 -16.09 6.28
N ALA A 245 10.44 -16.62 5.12
CA ALA A 245 9.51 -17.77 4.96
C ALA A 245 10.05 -19.10 5.53
N LEU A 246 11.38 -19.31 5.46
CA LEU A 246 12.07 -20.40 6.16
C LEU A 246 12.41 -20.06 7.63
N GLY A 247 12.29 -18.79 8.03
CA GLY A 247 12.36 -18.36 9.41
C GLY A 247 11.20 -18.92 10.23
N TYR A 248 11.49 -19.31 11.48
CA TYR A 248 10.50 -19.87 12.43
C TYR A 248 9.20 -19.05 12.52
N SER A 249 9.29 -17.72 12.37
CA SER A 249 8.16 -16.79 12.38
C SER A 249 7.19 -16.97 11.21
N ASN A 250 7.68 -17.19 9.98
CA ASN A 250 6.78 -17.41 8.83
C ASN A 250 6.39 -18.88 8.66
N TYR A 251 7.22 -19.86 9.05
CA TYR A 251 6.73 -21.24 9.16
C TYR A 251 5.51 -21.30 10.08
N LYS A 252 5.55 -20.61 11.23
CA LYS A 252 4.40 -20.46 12.12
C LYS A 252 3.25 -19.71 11.47
N ARG A 253 3.50 -18.66 10.66
CA ARG A 253 2.43 -17.98 9.90
C ARG A 253 1.79 -18.88 8.83
N PHE A 254 2.56 -19.66 8.09
CA PHE A 254 2.05 -20.58 7.06
C PHE A 254 1.37 -21.81 7.65
N SER A 255 1.90 -22.38 8.74
CA SER A 255 1.22 -23.47 9.45
C SER A 255 -0.09 -22.99 10.07
N ASN A 256 -0.10 -21.77 10.62
CA ASN A 256 -1.33 -21.11 11.06
C ASN A 256 -2.25 -20.74 9.89
N PHE A 257 -1.76 -20.59 8.66
CA PHE A 257 -2.58 -20.20 7.50
C PHE A 257 -3.64 -21.25 7.17
N VAL A 258 -3.25 -22.53 7.12
CA VAL A 258 -4.21 -23.64 6.91
C VAL A 258 -5.20 -23.72 8.08
N GLY A 259 -4.72 -23.54 9.31
CA GLY A 259 -5.57 -23.45 10.50
C GLY A 259 -6.57 -22.29 10.42
N ASN A 260 -6.12 -21.12 10.01
CA ASN A 260 -6.93 -19.91 9.87
C ASN A 260 -7.96 -20.04 8.74
N ILE A 261 -7.59 -20.66 7.60
CA ILE A 261 -8.56 -21.00 6.55
C ILE A 261 -9.61 -21.95 7.10
N ARG A 262 -9.19 -23.01 7.81
CA ARG A 262 -10.12 -23.96 8.40
C ARG A 262 -11.07 -23.26 9.37
N VAL A 263 -10.56 -22.41 10.26
CA VAL A 263 -11.36 -21.60 11.19
C VAL A 263 -12.32 -20.70 10.43
N GLY A 264 -11.85 -19.97 9.42
CA GLY A 264 -12.67 -19.07 8.61
C GLY A 264 -13.76 -19.78 7.78
N LEU A 265 -13.54 -21.05 7.42
CA LEU A 265 -14.53 -21.89 6.73
C LEU A 265 -15.47 -22.62 7.70
N SER A 266 -15.19 -22.59 9.00
CA SER A 266 -15.98 -23.32 10.01
C SER A 266 -17.17 -22.51 10.54
N ASP A 267 -17.52 -21.37 9.92
CA ASP A 267 -18.54 -20.42 10.37
C ASP A 267 -18.46 -20.07 11.87
N MET A 268 -17.27 -20.20 12.47
CA MET A 268 -17.08 -19.89 13.88
C MET A 268 -17.13 -18.37 14.05
N PRO A 269 -17.95 -17.86 14.98
CA PRO A 269 -18.01 -16.42 15.23
C PRO A 269 -16.63 -15.94 15.71
N LEU A 270 -16.11 -14.91 15.04
CA LEU A 270 -14.81 -14.32 15.37
C LEU A 270 -14.80 -13.65 16.76
N PHE A 271 -15.97 -13.24 17.24
CA PHE A 271 -16.18 -12.54 18.50
C PHE A 271 -17.33 -13.20 19.26
N SER A 272 -17.24 -13.21 20.59
CA SER A 272 -18.32 -13.72 21.43
C SER A 272 -19.56 -12.82 21.34
N GLU A 273 -20.75 -13.38 21.55
CA GLU A 273 -21.99 -12.59 21.67
C GLU A 273 -21.88 -11.54 22.77
N GLN A 274 -21.23 -11.88 23.88
CA GLN A 274 -20.98 -10.95 24.98
C GLN A 274 -20.15 -9.73 24.54
N GLU A 275 -19.15 -9.94 23.69
CA GLU A 275 -18.33 -8.84 23.18
C GLU A 275 -19.11 -7.96 22.21
N VAL A 276 -19.88 -8.57 21.31
CA VAL A 276 -20.78 -7.85 20.39
C VAL A 276 -21.79 -7.00 21.17
N ASP A 277 -22.43 -7.59 22.18
CA ASP A 277 -23.39 -6.91 23.06
C ASP A 277 -22.76 -5.77 23.87
N ARG A 278 -21.51 -5.93 24.30
CA ARG A 278 -20.77 -4.88 25.01
C ARG A 278 -20.58 -3.66 24.12
N TYR A 279 -20.13 -3.84 22.87
CA TYR A 279 -19.99 -2.73 21.91
C TYR A 279 -21.35 -2.10 21.57
N ALA A 280 -22.41 -2.91 21.46
CA ALA A 280 -23.76 -2.40 21.24
C ALA A 280 -24.25 -1.52 22.40
N LYS A 281 -24.08 -1.96 23.65
CA LYS A 281 -24.45 -1.19 24.86
C LYS A 281 -23.67 0.11 24.97
N MET A 282 -22.36 0.06 24.73
CA MET A 282 -21.50 1.25 24.68
C MET A 282 -22.01 2.25 23.64
N GLN A 283 -22.30 1.79 22.41
CA GLN A 283 -22.78 2.66 21.34
C GLN A 283 -24.19 3.22 21.63
N GLN A 284 -25.07 2.45 22.28
CA GLN A 284 -26.41 2.90 22.67
C GLN A 284 -26.39 4.08 23.65
N ALA A 285 -25.33 4.24 24.46
CA ALA A 285 -25.17 5.39 25.33
C ALA A 285 -24.93 6.70 24.56
N ILE A 286 -24.38 6.62 23.34
CA ILE A 286 -24.21 7.76 22.45
C ILE A 286 -25.57 8.05 21.79
N PRO A 287 -26.05 9.31 21.72
CA PRO A 287 -27.27 9.61 20.99
C PRO A 287 -27.17 9.19 19.52
N GLU A 288 -28.31 8.88 18.90
CA GLU A 288 -28.35 8.47 17.50
C GLU A 288 -27.95 9.63 16.57
N SER A 289 -27.34 9.32 15.43
CA SER A 289 -26.83 10.27 14.43
C SER A 289 -25.69 11.20 14.90
N GLU A 290 -25.29 11.14 16.17
CA GLU A 290 -24.14 11.88 16.68
C GLU A 290 -22.81 11.34 16.15
N THR A 291 -21.81 12.23 16.13
CA THR A 291 -20.45 11.91 15.69
C THR A 291 -19.57 11.47 16.85
N VAL A 292 -18.87 10.34 16.66
CA VAL A 292 -17.96 9.76 17.66
C VAL A 292 -16.58 9.50 17.06
N LEU A 293 -15.54 9.87 17.79
CA LEU A 293 -14.17 9.42 17.53
C LEU A 293 -13.87 8.19 18.38
N THR A 294 -13.34 7.15 17.75
CA THR A 294 -13.08 5.88 18.42
C THR A 294 -11.59 5.58 18.47
N ARG A 295 -11.14 5.13 19.64
CA ARG A 295 -9.87 4.45 19.87
C ARG A 295 -10.20 3.16 20.60
N LEU A 296 -10.84 2.25 19.89
CA LEU A 296 -11.30 0.97 20.44
C LEU A 296 -10.42 -0.16 19.93
N GLU A 297 -10.44 -1.28 20.64
CA GLU A 297 -9.76 -2.50 20.19
C GLU A 297 -10.42 -3.09 18.93
N ASN A 298 -11.76 -3.15 18.91
CA ASN A 298 -12.56 -3.75 17.84
C ASN A 298 -13.64 -2.76 17.32
N PRO A 299 -13.27 -1.58 16.77
CA PRO A 299 -14.23 -0.55 16.38
C PRO A 299 -15.21 -1.00 15.27
N PHE A 300 -14.85 -2.03 14.50
CA PHE A 300 -15.70 -2.62 13.46
C PHE A 300 -16.92 -3.37 14.01
N LEU A 301 -16.99 -3.63 15.32
CA LEU A 301 -18.19 -4.20 15.97
C LEU A 301 -19.31 -3.17 16.15
N MET A 302 -19.02 -1.87 15.97
CA MET A 302 -20.04 -0.82 16.04
C MET A 302 -20.91 -0.77 14.78
N ASN A 303 -22.13 -0.28 14.93
CA ASN A 303 -23.04 -0.02 13.83
C ASN A 303 -22.76 1.35 13.18
N PHE A 304 -22.02 1.35 12.07
CA PHE A 304 -21.69 2.56 11.28
C PHE A 304 -22.89 3.23 10.61
N LYS A 305 -24.09 2.61 10.63
CA LYS A 305 -25.32 3.26 10.14
C LYS A 305 -25.97 4.15 11.20
N ARG A 306 -25.77 3.87 12.49
CA ARG A 306 -26.42 4.59 13.60
C ARG A 306 -25.72 5.89 13.95
N ASN A 307 -24.38 5.92 13.86
CA ASN A 307 -23.55 7.06 14.23
C ASN A 307 -22.52 7.32 13.13
N LEU A 308 -22.10 8.57 12.99
CA LEU A 308 -20.91 8.89 12.21
C LEU A 308 -19.67 8.54 13.04
N ILE A 309 -18.96 7.49 12.65
CA ILE A 309 -17.84 6.94 13.41
C ILE A 309 -16.52 7.26 12.69
N PHE A 310 -15.65 8.00 13.37
CA PHE A 310 -14.26 8.17 12.96
C PHE A 310 -13.38 7.20 13.75
N ILE A 311 -12.52 6.45 13.05
CA ILE A 311 -11.58 5.51 13.66
C ILE A 311 -10.19 6.15 13.74
N THR A 312 -9.62 6.19 14.93
CA THR A 312 -8.26 6.66 15.17
C THR A 312 -7.33 5.48 15.44
N ASP A 313 -6.80 4.88 14.38
CA ASP A 313 -5.80 3.81 14.49
C ASP A 313 -4.40 4.39 14.76
N MET A 314 -4.02 5.43 14.01
CA MET A 314 -2.77 6.17 14.16
C MET A 314 -3.06 7.66 14.43
N PRO A 315 -3.24 8.06 15.69
CA PRO A 315 -3.49 9.46 16.05
C PRO A 315 -2.48 10.42 15.41
N GLY A 316 -2.97 11.55 14.90
CA GLY A 316 -2.14 12.54 14.21
C GLY A 316 -1.65 12.16 12.81
N GLY A 317 -1.78 10.90 12.37
CA GLY A 317 -1.34 10.46 11.04
C GLY A 317 -2.19 11.00 9.90
N ALA A 318 -3.50 11.13 10.12
CA ALA A 318 -4.42 11.87 9.27
C ALA A 318 -5.40 12.65 10.15
N SER A 319 -5.57 13.96 9.89
CA SER A 319 -6.44 14.81 10.71
C SER A 319 -6.95 16.01 9.91
N LEU A 320 -8.15 16.49 10.25
CA LEU A 320 -8.71 17.70 9.61
C LEU A 320 -7.87 18.94 9.99
N PRO A 321 -7.77 19.96 9.11
CA PRO A 321 -7.05 21.20 9.42
C PRO A 321 -7.54 21.85 10.72
N PRO A 322 -6.67 22.41 11.57
CA PRO A 322 -5.23 22.64 11.39
C PRO A 322 -4.34 21.45 11.79
N GLY A 323 -4.92 20.25 11.91
CA GLY A 323 -4.25 19.05 12.42
C GLY A 323 -4.58 18.78 13.87
N MET A 324 -4.57 17.50 14.26
CA MET A 324 -4.78 17.09 15.64
C MET A 324 -3.68 17.68 16.55
N PRO A 325 -4.02 18.29 17.70
CA PRO A 325 -3.07 19.02 18.53
C PRO A 325 -2.24 18.09 19.44
N SER A 326 -1.46 17.19 18.83
CA SER A 326 -0.59 16.28 19.57
C SER A 326 0.39 17.05 20.47
N PHE A 327 0.65 16.50 21.66
CA PHE A 327 1.56 17.05 22.68
C PHE A 327 1.11 18.38 23.31
N LYS A 328 -0.20 18.68 23.27
CA LYS A 328 -0.79 19.91 23.86
C LYS A 328 -1.82 19.65 24.98
N GLY A 329 -1.92 18.41 25.46
CA GLY A 329 -2.82 18.01 26.56
C GLY A 329 -4.26 17.70 26.14
N GLY A 330 -5.02 17.11 27.08
CA GLY A 330 -6.40 16.68 26.86
C GLY A 330 -7.37 17.81 26.49
N GLU A 331 -7.30 18.96 27.17
CA GLU A 331 -8.22 20.07 26.92
C GLU A 331 -8.10 20.64 25.49
N THR A 332 -6.86 20.88 25.02
CA THR A 332 -6.62 21.33 23.64
C THR A 332 -7.15 20.31 22.62
N LEU A 333 -7.02 19.01 22.91
CA LEU A 333 -7.59 17.95 22.08
C LEU A 333 -9.12 17.99 22.06
N ALA A 334 -9.76 18.17 23.21
CA ALA A 334 -11.22 18.29 23.30
C ALA A 334 -11.74 19.52 22.52
N ASP A 335 -11.10 20.67 22.67
CA ASP A 335 -11.42 21.90 21.91
C ASP A 335 -11.30 21.67 20.40
N TYR A 336 -10.23 21.00 19.98
CA TYR A 336 -10.06 20.65 18.58
C TYR A 336 -11.18 19.74 18.08
N LEU A 337 -11.48 18.64 18.78
CA LEU A 337 -12.51 17.68 18.34
C LEU A 337 -13.90 18.31 18.30
N THR A 338 -14.27 19.07 19.33
CA THR A 338 -15.55 19.78 19.37
C THR A 338 -15.65 20.83 18.28
N SER A 339 -14.57 21.55 17.95
CA SER A 339 -14.52 22.46 16.79
C SER A 339 -14.74 21.76 15.43
N LYS A 340 -14.56 20.43 15.38
CA LYS A 340 -14.84 19.57 14.22
C LYS A 340 -16.18 18.86 14.31
N SER A 341 -17.07 19.31 15.19
CA SER A 341 -18.37 18.68 15.43
C SER A 341 -18.27 17.22 15.89
N ILE A 342 -17.16 16.86 16.54
CA ILE A 342 -16.96 15.55 17.17
C ILE A 342 -17.18 15.75 18.68
N ARG A 343 -18.33 15.32 19.18
CA ARG A 343 -18.71 15.50 20.59
C ARG A 343 -18.30 14.33 21.47
N TYR A 344 -18.34 13.12 20.94
CA TYR A 344 -18.12 11.91 21.74
C TYR A 344 -16.79 11.25 21.42
N VAL A 345 -16.15 10.69 22.45
CA VAL A 345 -14.94 9.85 22.30
C VAL A 345 -15.15 8.53 23.00
N ALA A 346 -14.95 7.42 22.30
CA ALA A 346 -14.97 6.07 22.86
C ALA A 346 -13.55 5.49 22.91
N TYR A 347 -13.12 4.98 24.07
CA TYR A 347 -11.76 4.48 24.28
C TYR A 347 -11.73 3.19 25.09
N SER A 348 -11.05 2.16 24.55
CA SER A 348 -10.72 0.92 25.27
C SER A 348 -9.51 1.18 26.18
N TYR A 349 -9.74 1.75 27.35
CA TYR A 349 -8.67 2.30 28.17
C TYR A 349 -7.94 1.23 29.00
N ALA A 350 -8.57 0.11 29.33
CA ALA A 350 -7.92 -0.95 30.10
C ALA A 350 -6.91 -1.74 29.27
N SER A 351 -7.23 -2.03 27.99
CA SER A 351 -6.29 -2.64 27.04
C SER A 351 -5.41 -1.62 26.29
N GLU A 352 -5.64 -0.32 26.50
CA GLU A 352 -5.06 0.78 25.73
C GLU A 352 -5.26 0.57 24.22
N ALA A 353 -6.47 0.15 23.82
CA ALA A 353 -6.84 -0.25 22.46
C ALA A 353 -5.85 -1.26 21.85
N ASN A 354 -5.47 -2.27 22.65
CA ASN A 354 -4.46 -3.28 22.32
C ASN A 354 -3.07 -2.69 21.95
N PHE A 355 -2.79 -1.47 22.42
CA PHE A 355 -1.50 -0.78 22.25
C PHE A 355 -0.90 -0.40 23.62
N PRO A 356 -0.55 -1.39 24.46
CA PRO A 356 -0.16 -1.11 25.83
C PRO A 356 1.18 -0.37 25.92
N LYS A 357 1.19 0.80 26.56
CA LYS A 357 2.31 1.74 26.68
C LYS A 357 3.59 1.04 27.07
N ARG A 358 3.56 0.21 28.12
CA ARG A 358 4.73 -0.54 28.62
C ARG A 358 5.37 -1.43 27.53
N LYS A 359 4.58 -2.04 26.66
CA LYS A 359 5.08 -2.90 25.58
C LYS A 359 5.48 -2.09 24.34
N GLN A 360 5.13 -0.81 24.24
CA GLN A 360 5.35 0.02 23.06
C GLN A 360 6.43 1.09 23.23
N LEU A 361 7.02 1.23 24.43
CA LEU A 361 8.14 2.15 24.67
C LEU A 361 9.36 1.89 23.76
N TRP A 362 9.55 0.66 23.25
CA TRP A 362 10.65 0.36 22.33
C TRP A 362 10.53 1.12 21.01
N LEU A 363 9.33 1.46 20.56
CA LEU A 363 9.10 2.28 19.36
C LEU A 363 9.72 3.67 19.49
N LEU A 364 10.00 4.14 20.70
CA LEU A 364 10.57 5.47 20.92
C LEU A 364 12.10 5.51 20.73
N LYS A 365 12.77 4.35 20.63
CA LYS A 365 14.23 4.26 20.53
C LYS A 365 14.73 4.82 19.20
N SER A 366 15.86 5.52 19.21
CA SER A 366 16.41 6.22 18.04
C SER A 366 16.73 5.34 16.83
N HIS A 367 17.01 4.04 17.03
CA HIS A 367 17.30 3.10 15.94
C HIS A 367 16.05 2.55 15.24
N ILE A 368 14.85 2.72 15.82
CA ILE A 368 13.60 2.31 15.19
C ILE A 368 13.29 3.25 14.02
N HIS A 369 12.65 2.76 12.97
CA HIS A 369 12.36 3.56 11.78
C HIS A 369 11.53 4.81 12.12
N PRO A 370 11.85 6.01 11.59
CA PRO A 370 11.24 7.29 12.02
C PRO A 370 9.71 7.31 11.93
N TRP A 371 9.14 6.58 10.97
CA TRP A 371 7.69 6.46 10.84
C TRP A 371 7.07 5.75 12.05
N ASP A 372 7.55 4.57 12.42
CA ASP A 372 7.11 3.82 13.60
C ASP A 372 7.29 4.60 14.90
N ARG A 373 8.42 5.32 15.04
CA ARG A 373 8.65 6.18 16.21
C ARG A 373 7.62 7.29 16.31
N THR A 374 7.23 7.85 15.17
CA THR A 374 6.21 8.90 15.10
C THR A 374 4.85 8.34 15.49
N VAL A 375 4.46 7.20 14.90
CA VAL A 375 3.21 6.48 15.26
C VAL A 375 3.18 6.22 16.76
N GLY A 376 4.27 5.66 17.33
CA GLY A 376 4.39 5.38 18.75
C GLY A 376 4.23 6.63 19.62
N LYS A 377 4.97 7.70 19.34
CA LYS A 377 4.88 8.97 20.10
C LYS A 377 3.47 9.54 20.12
N HIS A 378 2.85 9.66 18.94
CA HIS A 378 1.50 10.23 18.83
C HIS A 378 0.44 9.34 19.48
N THR A 379 0.57 8.02 19.36
CA THR A 379 -0.38 7.08 19.97
C THR A 379 -0.32 7.17 21.50
N LEU A 380 0.88 7.21 22.07
CA LEU A 380 1.05 7.32 23.53
C LEU A 380 0.55 8.66 24.06
N ASP A 381 0.85 9.77 23.37
CA ASP A 381 0.32 11.10 23.72
C ASP A 381 -1.20 11.13 23.68
N PHE A 382 -1.81 10.62 22.60
CA PHE A 382 -3.25 10.58 22.46
C PHE A 382 -3.91 9.74 23.57
N GLN A 383 -3.34 8.58 23.92
CA GLN A 383 -3.83 7.75 25.02
C GLN A 383 -3.72 8.46 26.38
N ASP A 384 -2.63 9.19 26.63
CA ASP A 384 -2.45 9.97 27.85
C ASP A 384 -3.49 11.11 27.91
N ASN A 385 -3.72 11.83 26.81
CA ASN A 385 -4.75 12.87 26.69
C ASN A 385 -6.18 12.33 26.91
N LEU A 386 -6.49 11.14 26.40
CA LEU A 386 -7.81 10.52 26.63
C LEU A 386 -8.00 10.10 28.08
N LYS A 387 -6.95 9.61 28.75
CA LYS A 387 -7.01 9.31 30.19
C LYS A 387 -7.20 10.57 31.03
N GLU A 388 -6.51 11.66 30.68
CA GLU A 388 -6.69 12.98 31.30
C GLU A 388 -8.15 13.45 31.18
N LEU A 389 -8.69 13.45 29.95
CA LEU A 389 -10.08 13.79 29.68
C LEU A 389 -11.07 12.87 30.40
N GLY A 390 -10.73 11.58 30.56
CA GLY A 390 -11.53 10.65 31.33
C GLY A 390 -11.69 11.03 32.80
N ASN A 391 -10.82 11.90 33.34
CA ASN A 391 -10.93 12.42 34.70
C ASN A 391 -11.68 13.75 34.77
N THR A 392 -11.77 14.51 33.67
CA THR A 392 -12.40 15.85 33.66
C THR A 392 -13.78 15.85 33.01
N ARG A 393 -14.05 14.95 32.07
CA ARG A 393 -15.29 14.86 31.29
C ARG A 393 -16.26 13.82 31.84
N LYS A 394 -17.55 14.08 31.64
CA LYS A 394 -18.62 13.15 31.99
C LYS A 394 -18.47 11.86 31.18
N ARG A 395 -18.35 10.74 31.89
CA ARG A 395 -18.43 9.40 31.30
C ARG A 395 -19.90 9.02 31.17
N ILE A 396 -20.43 9.03 29.94
CA ILE A 396 -21.81 8.62 29.67
C ILE A 396 -21.97 7.11 29.59
N TYR A 397 -20.85 6.40 29.45
CA TYR A 397 -20.72 4.96 29.55
C TYR A 397 -19.35 4.63 30.15
N ASP A 398 -19.29 3.64 31.02
CA ASP A 398 -18.06 3.05 31.54
C ASP A 398 -18.38 1.64 32.05
N ASP A 399 -17.68 0.63 31.52
CA ASP A 399 -17.83 -0.77 31.95
C ASP A 399 -16.57 -1.34 32.60
N GLY A 400 -15.59 -0.49 32.94
CA GLY A 400 -14.31 -0.93 33.49
C GLY A 400 -13.24 -1.23 32.45
N ASP A 401 -13.60 -1.34 31.16
CA ASP A 401 -12.69 -1.58 30.04
C ASP A 401 -12.79 -0.46 28.97
N ILE A 402 -14.02 -0.08 28.64
CA ILE A 402 -14.33 0.97 27.66
C ILE A 402 -15.09 2.09 28.37
N PHE A 403 -14.69 3.33 28.10
CA PHE A 403 -15.51 4.50 28.43
C PHE A 403 -15.97 5.23 27.17
N VAL A 404 -17.04 6.01 27.33
CA VAL A 404 -17.47 7.03 26.37
C VAL A 404 -17.54 8.38 27.09
N LEU A 405 -16.83 9.38 26.56
CA LEU A 405 -16.84 10.75 27.07
C LEU A 405 -17.77 11.63 26.26
N ASP A 406 -18.53 12.47 26.94
CA ASP A 406 -19.15 13.67 26.34
C ASP A 406 -18.19 14.85 26.53
N LEU A 407 -17.55 15.30 25.44
CA LEU A 407 -16.53 16.35 25.51
C LEU A 407 -17.06 17.72 25.94
N LEU A 408 -18.37 17.94 25.87
CA LEU A 408 -19.00 19.21 26.27
C LEU A 408 -19.46 19.22 27.74
N SER A 409 -19.43 18.07 28.42
CA SER A 409 -19.91 17.91 29.79
C SER A 409 -18.74 17.60 30.73
N HIS A 410 -18.57 18.38 31.79
CA HIS A 410 -17.60 18.08 32.86
C HIS A 410 -18.17 17.08 33.88
N GLN A 411 -17.30 16.40 34.64
CA GLN A 411 -17.72 15.69 35.85
C GLN A 411 -18.17 16.70 36.91
N ASN A 412 -19.33 16.46 37.52
CA ASN A 412 -19.85 17.26 38.62
C ASN A 412 -19.16 16.91 39.94
#